data_AF-A0AAW1BYY3-F1
#
_entry.id   AF-A0AAW1BYY3-F1
#
_cell.length_a   1.000
_cell.length_b   1.000
_cell.length_c   1.000
_cell.angle_alpha   90.00
_cell.angle_beta   90.00
_cell.angle_gamma   90.00
#
_symmetry.space_group_name_H-M   'P 1'
#
loop_
_entity.id
_entity.type
_entity.pdbx_description
1 polymer ?
#
loop_
_entity_poly.entity_id
_entity_poly.type
_entity_poly.pdbx_seq_one_letter_code
_entity_poly.pdbx_strand_id
1 'polypeptide(L)' 'MCMAFYETGFDTKAIDRHKGGSKDYGIFHINSGLWCKENSALSKAICDVACSDLLNPDLEDDITCAKKIVKGSAGMAAW' A
#
# COMPACT_ATOMS: atom_id res chain seq x y z
N MET A 1 9.17 -11.18 -2.09
CA MET A 1 8.87 -12.25 -1.11
C MET A 1 9.24 -11.84 0.32
N CYS A 2 10.49 -11.46 0.62
CA CYS A 2 10.89 -11.05 1.98
C CYS A 2 10.01 -9.90 2.53
N MET A 3 9.91 -8.77 1.80
CA MET A 3 9.08 -7.62 2.20
C MET A 3 7.63 -8.04 2.52
N ALA A 4 6.92 -8.69 1.60
CA ALA A 4 5.53 -9.11 1.82
C ALA A 4 5.33 -10.02 3.06
N PHE A 5 6.31 -10.87 3.37
CA PHE A 5 6.25 -11.70 4.57
C PHE A 5 6.43 -10.87 5.86
N TYR A 6 7.40 -9.96 5.88
CA TYR A 6 7.69 -9.16 7.07
C TYR A 6 6.68 -8.04 7.30
N GLU A 7 6.05 -7.51 6.24
CA GLU A 7 4.98 -6.54 6.35
C GLU A 7 3.71 -7.18 6.93
N THR A 8 3.26 -8.30 6.35
CA THR A 8 1.90 -8.81 6.61
C THR A 8 1.79 -10.31 6.83
N GLY A 9 2.89 -11.06 6.71
CA GLY A 9 2.82 -12.53 6.67
C GLY A 9 2.05 -13.05 5.45
N PHE A 10 2.04 -12.30 4.35
CA PHE A 10 1.23 -12.56 3.14
C PHE A 10 -0.28 -12.36 3.29
N ASP A 11 -0.75 -11.70 4.35
CA ASP A 11 -2.18 -11.40 4.51
C ASP A 11 -2.60 -10.24 3.59
N THR A 12 -3.36 -10.56 2.55
CA THR A 12 -3.90 -9.55 1.63
C THR A 12 -4.95 -8.66 2.28
N LYS A 13 -5.47 -9.00 3.47
CA LYS A 13 -6.47 -8.21 4.19
C LYS A 13 -5.88 -7.38 5.33
N ALA A 14 -4.55 -7.35 5.45
CA ALA A 14 -3.86 -6.61 6.49
C ALA A 14 -4.18 -5.11 6.40
N ILE A 15 -4.45 -4.51 7.56
CA ILE A 15 -4.61 -3.07 7.73
C ILE A 15 -3.89 -2.67 9.01
N ASP A 16 -2.91 -1.77 8.90
CA ASP A 16 -2.28 -1.13 10.05
C ASP A 16 -2.63 0.36 10.12
N ARG A 17 -2.78 0.91 11.33
CA ARG A 17 -3.21 2.30 11.57
C ARG A 17 -2.09 3.10 12.24
N HIS A 18 -1.67 4.18 11.59
CA HIS A 18 -0.67 5.10 12.13
C HIS A 18 -1.30 6.19 13.01
N LYS A 19 -0.54 6.68 13.99
CA LYS A 19 -0.95 7.80 14.85
C LYS A 19 -1.25 9.10 14.07
N GLY A 20 -0.69 9.24 12.87
CA GLY A 20 -0.93 10.35 11.94
C GLY A 20 -2.21 10.25 11.12
N GLY A 21 -3.01 9.19 11.30
CA GLY A 21 -4.29 8.98 10.62
C GLY A 21 -4.21 8.27 9.27
N SER A 22 -3.01 8.13 8.69
CA SER A 22 -2.80 7.24 7.54
C SER A 22 -2.85 5.77 7.96
N LYS A 23 -3.09 4.90 6.98
CA LYS A 23 -3.15 3.45 7.18
C LYS A 23 -2.39 2.75 6.08
N ASP A 24 -1.86 1.58 6.39
CA ASP A 24 -1.23 0.69 5.43
C ASP A 24 -2.20 -0.42 5.04
N TYR A 25 -2.21 -0.79 3.76
CA TYR A 25 -3.19 -1.70 3.19
C TYR A 25 -2.53 -2.85 2.44
N GLY A 26 -3.14 -4.02 2.59
CA GLY A 26 -2.88 -5.16 1.74
C GLY A 26 -1.55 -5.82 2.00
N ILE A 27 -1.23 -6.81 1.17
CA ILE A 27 -0.07 -7.70 1.33
C ILE A 27 1.28 -6.94 1.40
N PHE A 28 1.36 -5.75 0.83
CA PHE A 28 2.55 -4.91 0.81
C PHE A 28 2.45 -3.69 1.73
N HIS A 29 1.45 -3.55 2.59
CA HIS A 29 1.30 -2.39 3.47
C HIS A 29 1.45 -1.03 2.73
N ILE A 30 0.66 -0.83 1.68
CA ILE A 30 0.70 0.40 0.88
C ILE A 30 0.00 1.52 1.64
N ASN A 31 0.72 2.61 1.93
CA ASN A 31 0.23 3.71 2.78
C ASN A 31 -0.79 4.65 2.08
N SER A 32 -1.93 4.93 2.75
CA SER A 32 -2.98 5.86 2.28
C SER A 32 -2.60 7.35 2.34
N GLY A 33 -1.51 7.71 3.02
CA GLY A 33 -1.02 9.08 3.04
C GLY A 33 -0.50 9.55 1.67
N LEU A 34 -0.09 8.62 0.81
CA LEU A 34 0.57 8.94 -0.46
C LEU A 34 0.08 8.12 -1.65
N TRP A 35 -0.13 6.82 -1.49
CA TRP A 35 -0.17 5.89 -2.61
C TRP A 35 -1.57 5.54 -3.08
N CYS A 36 -2.48 5.22 -2.17
CA CYS A 36 -3.85 4.83 -2.49
C CYS A 36 -4.86 5.85 -1.95
N LYS A 37 -6.05 5.88 -2.55
CA LYS A 37 -7.14 6.78 -2.19
C LYS A 37 -7.96 6.22 -1.05
N GLU A 38 -7.93 6.90 0.08
CA GLU A 38 -8.87 6.72 1.18
C GLU A 38 -9.83 7.92 1.20
N ASN A 39 -11.05 7.75 1.75
CA ASN A 39 -12.09 8.79 1.80
C ASN A 39 -11.70 10.08 2.56
N SER A 40 -10.48 10.20 3.07
CA SER A 40 -9.94 11.40 3.70
C SER A 40 -9.26 12.32 2.67
N ALA A 41 -9.41 13.64 2.84
CA ALA A 41 -8.85 14.65 1.95
C ALA A 41 -7.30 14.73 1.94
N LEU A 42 -6.61 13.85 2.67
CA LEU A 42 -5.15 13.88 2.86
C LEU A 42 -4.37 12.99 1.87
N SER A 43 -5.05 12.08 1.16
CA SER A 43 -4.41 11.15 0.23
C SER A 43 -4.02 11.82 -1.09
N LYS A 44 -2.74 11.76 -1.48
CA LYS A 44 -2.32 12.12 -2.85
C LYS A 44 -2.72 11.09 -3.91
N ALA A 45 -3.02 9.85 -3.52
CA ALA A 45 -3.43 8.74 -4.37
C ALA A 45 -2.55 8.56 -5.63
N ILE A 46 -1.23 8.50 -5.48
CA ILE A 46 -0.30 8.42 -6.63
C ILE A 46 -0.58 7.20 -7.51
N CYS A 47 -1.00 6.07 -6.95
CA CYS A 47 -1.34 4.87 -7.72
C CYS A 47 -2.71 4.92 -8.39
N ASP A 48 -3.55 5.91 -8.08
CA ASP A 48 -4.93 6.05 -8.60
C ASP A 48 -5.80 4.80 -8.38
N VAL A 49 -5.62 4.15 -7.22
CA VAL A 49 -6.40 2.99 -6.76
C VAL A 49 -7.08 3.32 -5.44
N ALA A 50 -8.25 2.75 -5.15
CA ALA A 50 -8.83 2.86 -3.82
C ALA A 50 -8.07 1.96 -2.85
N CYS A 51 -7.82 2.41 -1.62
CA CYS A 51 -7.12 1.58 -0.63
C CYS A 51 -7.90 0.29 -0.27
N SER A 52 -9.23 0.29 -0.47
CA SER A 52 -10.06 -0.91 -0.31
C SER A 52 -9.79 -1.98 -1.36
N ASP A 53 -9.34 -1.59 -2.55
CA ASP A 53 -9.11 -2.52 -3.66
C ASP A 53 -7.87 -3.36 -3.36
N LEU A 54 -6.87 -2.81 -2.67
CA LEU A 54 -5.67 -3.50 -2.18
C LEU A 54 -5.91 -4.57 -1.11
N LEU A 55 -7.17 -4.80 -0.69
CA LEU A 55 -7.51 -5.77 0.36
C LEU A 55 -8.05 -7.10 -0.20
N ASN A 56 -8.04 -7.23 -1.51
CA ASN A 56 -8.64 -8.34 -2.22
C ASN A 56 -7.57 -9.41 -2.56
N PRO A 57 -7.94 -10.64 -2.95
CA PRO A 57 -6.98 -11.70 -3.26
C PRO A 57 -6.32 -11.56 -4.65
N ASP A 58 -6.91 -10.79 -5.55
CA ASP A 58 -6.27 -10.37 -6.80
C ASP A 58 -5.24 -9.28 -6.49
N LEU A 59 -4.00 -9.53 -6.92
CA LEU A 59 -2.84 -8.68 -6.60
C LEU A 59 -2.41 -7.82 -7.78
N GLU A 60 -3.16 -7.76 -8.86
CA GLU A 60 -2.76 -7.02 -10.06
C GLU A 60 -2.53 -5.52 -9.76
N ASP A 61 -3.43 -4.90 -9.02
CA ASP A 61 -3.36 -3.51 -8.57
C ASP A 61 -2.29 -3.30 -7.49
N ASP A 62 -2.18 -4.21 -6.51
CA ASP A 62 -1.09 -4.22 -5.52
C ASP A 62 0.29 -4.22 -6.18
N ILE A 63 0.52 -5.16 -7.11
CA ILE A 63 1.79 -5.33 -7.82
C ILE A 63 2.06 -4.11 -8.71
N THR A 64 1.03 -3.58 -9.36
CA THR A 64 1.16 -2.38 -10.20
C THR A 64 1.56 -1.16 -9.38
N CYS A 65 0.93 -0.96 -8.21
CA CYS A 65 1.29 0.12 -7.31
C CYS A 65 2.69 -0.07 -6.72
N ALA A 66 3.04 -1.28 -6.25
CA ALA A 66 4.39 -1.59 -5.75
C ALA A 66 5.48 -1.32 -6.80
N LYS A 67 5.25 -1.71 -8.07
CA LYS A 67 6.15 -1.38 -9.18
C LYS A 67 6.33 0.14 -9.37
N LYS A 68 5.30 0.93 -9.10
CA LYS A 68 5.38 2.40 -9.17
C LYS A 68 6.19 2.98 -8.01
N ILE A 69 5.99 2.45 -6.79
CA ILE A 69 6.77 2.85 -5.60
C ILE A 69 8.26 2.61 -5.82
N VAL A 70 8.65 1.40 -6.23
CA VAL A 70 10.08 1.04 -6.41
C VAL A 70 10.75 1.72 -7.60
N LYS A 71 9.98 2.25 -8.56
CA LYS A 71 10.51 3.11 -9.63
C LYS A 71 10.85 4.52 -9.13
N GLY A 72 10.38 4.90 -7.95
CA GLY A 72 10.75 6.15 -7.28
C GLY A 72 12.19 6.13 -6.78
N SER A 73 12.70 7.29 -6.37
CA SER A 73 14.10 7.47 -5.93
C SER A 73 14.47 6.66 -4.68
N ALA A 74 13.49 6.34 -3.82
CA ALA A 74 13.71 5.52 -2.63
C ALA A 74 13.85 4.02 -2.94
N GLY A 75 13.39 3.56 -4.11
CA GLY A 75 13.41 2.13 -4.45
C GLY A 75 12.68 1.27 -3.41
N MET A 76 13.34 0.19 -2.98
CA MET A 76 12.81 -0.70 -1.93
C MET A 76 12.88 -0.09 -0.51
N ALA A 77 13.63 0.99 -0.28
CA ALA A 77 13.70 1.66 1.03
C ALA A 77 12.46 2.53 1.33
N ALA A 78 11.44 2.46 0.48
CA ALA A 78 10.11 2.99 0.76
C ALA A 78 9.32 2.13 1.76
N TRP A 79 9.75 0.89 1.96
CA TRP A 79 9.36 -0.02 3.04
C TRP A 79 10.48 -0.03 4.10
#